data_AF-A0A919ZW71-F1
#
_entry.id   AF-A0A919ZW71-F1
#
_cell.length_a   1.000
_cell.length_b   1.000
_cell.length_c   1.000
_cell.angle_alpha   90.00
_cell.angle_beta   90.00
_cell.angle_gamma   90.00
#
_symmetry.space_group_name_H-M   'P 1'
#
loop_
_entity.id
_entity.type
_entity.pdbx_description
1 polymer ?
#
loop_
_entity_poly.entity_id
_entity_poly.type
_entity_poly.pdbx_seq_one_letter_code
_entity_poly.pdbx_strand_id
1 'polypeptide(L)'
;MKELGLETPRSGFAHSMEDAWKIHKDIGLPCVIRPSFTLGGTGGGIAYNLKEFEEICMNGLKLSPTKELLIDESLIGWKEFEMEVVRR
;
A
#
# COMPACT_ATOMS: atom_id res chain seq x y z
N MET A 1 -2.98 -11.56 8.94
CA MET A 1 -4.40 -11.80 8.57
C MET A 1 -4.64 -13.19 8.01
N LYS A 2 -3.85 -13.63 7.00
CA LYS A 2 -4.01 -14.94 6.35
C LYS A 2 -4.10 -16.14 7.31
N GLU A 3 -3.22 -16.22 8.31
CA GLU A 3 -3.24 -17.31 9.32
C GLU A 3 -4.51 -17.32 10.18
N LEU A 4 -5.16 -16.18 10.34
CA LEU A 4 -6.41 -16.02 11.09
C LEU A 4 -7.65 -16.15 10.19
N GLY A 5 -7.48 -16.42 8.89
CA GLY A 5 -8.58 -16.53 7.94
C GLY A 5 -9.31 -15.21 7.62
N LEU A 6 -8.69 -14.07 7.93
CA LEU A 6 -9.26 -12.75 7.63
C LEU A 6 -8.83 -12.30 6.23
N GLU A 7 -9.78 -11.84 5.43
CA GLU A 7 -9.54 -11.33 4.09
C GLU A 7 -8.77 -10.02 4.11
N THR A 8 -7.92 -9.85 3.10
CA THR A 8 -7.18 -8.62 2.81
C THR A 8 -7.30 -8.32 1.32
N PRO A 9 -7.23 -7.04 0.91
CA PRO A 9 -7.15 -6.70 -0.50
C PRO A 9 -5.97 -7.41 -1.15
N ARG A 10 -6.08 -7.68 -2.46
CA ARG A 10 -4.93 -8.14 -3.25
C ARG A 10 -3.82 -7.11 -3.12
N SER A 11 -2.64 -7.58 -2.72
CA SER A 11 -1.53 -6.71 -2.39
C SER A 11 -0.18 -7.37 -2.61
N GLY A 12 0.86 -6.55 -2.73
CA GLY A 12 2.24 -7.01 -2.89
C GLY A 12 3.24 -6.08 -2.20
N PHE A 13 4.35 -6.65 -1.72
CA PHE A 13 5.45 -5.93 -1.09
C PHE A 13 6.55 -5.57 -2.10
N ALA A 14 6.92 -4.30 -2.15
CA ALA A 14 7.98 -3.78 -3.01
C ALA A 14 9.12 -3.18 -2.18
N HIS A 15 10.36 -3.55 -2.51
CA HIS A 15 11.58 -2.94 -1.93
C HIS A 15 12.36 -2.09 -2.94
N SER A 16 11.90 -2.07 -4.19
CA SER A 16 12.49 -1.37 -5.32
C SER A 16 11.38 -0.92 -6.28
N MET A 17 11.71 0.03 -7.15
CA MET A 17 10.78 0.42 -8.22
C MET A 17 10.50 -0.74 -9.18
N GLU A 18 11.47 -1.63 -9.40
CA GLU A 18 11.28 -2.81 -10.25
C GLU A 18 10.24 -3.77 -9.66
N ASP A 19 10.23 -3.97 -8.34
CA ASP A 19 9.23 -4.78 -7.66
C ASP A 19 7.86 -4.10 -7.70
N ALA A 20 7.82 -2.78 -7.47
CA ALA A 20 6.60 -1.99 -7.58
C ALA A 20 5.96 -2.14 -8.98
N TRP A 21 6.77 -2.09 -10.05
CA TRP A 21 6.30 -2.31 -11.42
C TRP A 21 5.77 -3.73 -11.67
N LYS A 22 6.38 -4.75 -11.07
CA LYS A 22 5.85 -6.14 -11.17
C LYS A 22 4.49 -6.25 -10.49
N ILE A 23 4.33 -5.64 -9.32
CA ILE A 23 3.07 -5.67 -8.57
C ILE A 23 1.98 -4.86 -9.28
N HIS A 24 2.32 -3.69 -9.82
CA HIS A 24 1.39 -2.92 -10.65
C HIS A 24 0.83 -3.77 -11.80
N LYS A 25 1.65 -4.59 -12.47
CA LYS A 25 1.15 -5.42 -13.58
C LYS A 25 0.08 -6.43 -13.17
N ASP A 26 0.05 -6.82 -11.90
CA ASP A 26 -0.94 -7.74 -11.34
C ASP A 26 -2.16 -7.00 -10.79
N ILE A 27 -1.95 -5.89 -10.08
CA ILE A 27 -3.01 -5.14 -9.38
C ILE A 27 -3.74 -4.14 -10.28
N GLY A 28 -3.03 -3.42 -11.14
CA GLY A 28 -3.58 -2.34 -11.97
C GLY A 28 -3.80 -1.01 -11.23
N LEU A 29 -4.60 -0.12 -11.83
CA LEU A 29 -4.94 1.21 -11.31
C LEU A 29 -6.47 1.39 -11.21
N PRO A 30 -6.97 2.19 -10.26
CA PRO A 30 -6.20 2.84 -9.21
C PRO A 30 -5.69 1.83 -8.17
N CYS A 31 -4.53 2.12 -7.58
CA CYS A 31 -3.96 1.31 -6.49
C CYS A 31 -3.54 2.22 -5.32
N VAL A 32 -3.50 1.63 -4.12
CA VAL A 32 -3.13 2.32 -2.89
C VAL A 32 -1.71 1.92 -2.52
N ILE A 33 -0.84 2.90 -2.29
CA ILE A 33 0.57 2.69 -1.93
C ILE A 33 0.75 3.10 -0.47
N ARG A 34 1.17 2.15 0.36
CA ARG A 34 1.37 2.33 1.81
C ARG A 34 2.81 1.99 2.19
N PRO A 35 3.64 2.97 2.56
CA PRO A 35 4.97 2.71 3.06
C PRO A 35 4.93 2.00 4.40
N SER A 36 5.84 1.04 4.59
CA SER A 36 5.99 0.39 5.88
C SER A 36 6.65 1.32 6.88
N PHE A 37 6.24 1.21 8.15
CA PHE A 37 6.73 2.00 9.29
C PHE A 37 6.49 3.51 9.16
N THR A 38 5.45 3.93 8.44
CA THR A 38 4.95 5.32 8.47
C THR A 38 3.53 5.37 9.04
N LEU A 39 3.16 6.52 9.63
CA LEU A 39 1.82 6.78 10.17
C LEU A 39 1.20 7.99 9.47
N GLY A 40 -0.13 8.12 9.54
CA GLY A 40 -0.87 9.24 8.96
C GLY A 40 -0.82 9.33 7.43
N GLY A 41 -0.50 8.22 6.74
CA GLY A 41 -0.36 8.20 5.28
C GLY A 41 0.91 8.86 4.74
N THR A 42 1.88 9.16 5.61
CA THR A 42 3.12 9.84 5.20
C THR A 42 3.89 9.00 4.18
N GLY A 43 4.12 9.59 2.99
CA GLY A 43 4.81 8.95 1.88
C GLY A 43 3.98 7.94 1.08
N GLY A 44 2.71 7.75 1.45
CA GLY A 44 1.75 6.94 0.72
C GLY A 44 0.79 7.78 -0.10
N GLY A 45 -0.12 7.11 -0.80
CA GLY A 45 -1.14 7.76 -1.60
C GLY A 45 -1.89 6.80 -2.50
N ILE A 46 -2.82 7.36 -3.27
CA ILE A 46 -3.57 6.63 -4.30
C ILE A 46 -3.02 7.06 -5.65
N ALA A 47 -2.61 6.10 -6.47
CA ALA A 47 -2.19 6.36 -7.83
C ALA A 47 -3.35 6.11 -8.80
N TYR A 48 -3.71 7.11 -9.61
CA TYR A 48 -4.71 6.97 -10.68
C TYR A 48 -4.08 6.79 -12.06
N ASN A 49 -2.79 7.11 -12.18
CA ASN A 49 -2.02 6.98 -13.41
C ASN A 49 -0.57 6.56 -13.11
N LEU A 50 0.15 6.18 -14.16
CA LEU A 50 1.52 5.69 -14.07
C LEU A 50 2.51 6.72 -13.51
N LYS A 51 2.28 8.01 -13.78
CA LYS A 51 3.16 9.08 -13.31
C LYS A 51 3.03 9.26 -11.80
N GLU A 52 1.79 9.32 -11.30
CA GLU A 52 1.50 9.36 -9.86
C GLU A 52 2.05 8.11 -9.16
N PHE A 53 1.86 6.93 -9.75
CA PHE A 53 2.40 5.68 -9.23
C PHE A 53 3.91 5.77 -8.99
N GLU A 54 4.65 6.23 -10.01
CA GLU A 54 6.10 6.35 -9.92
C GLU A 54 6.53 7.37 -8.85
N GLU A 55 5.90 8.54 -8.82
CA GLU A 55 6.20 9.61 -7.86
C GLU A 55 5.91 9.17 -6.42
N ILE A 56 4.76 8.52 -6.17
CA ILE A 56 4.37 8.06 -4.85
C ILE A 56 5.28 6.91 -4.40
N CYS A 57 5.56 5.93 -5.25
CA CYS A 57 6.45 4.82 -4.91
C CYS A 57 7.88 5.30 -4.61
N MET A 58 8.42 6.21 -5.42
CA MET A 58 9.76 6.77 -5.18
C MET A 58 9.84 7.51 -3.84
N ASN A 59 8.83 8.33 -3.53
CA ASN A 59 8.78 9.06 -2.26
C ASN A 59 8.57 8.12 -1.07
N GLY A 60 7.68 7.15 -1.20
CA GLY A 60 7.41 6.17 -0.15
C GLY A 60 8.60 5.27 0.16
N LEU A 61 9.36 4.82 -0.85
CA LEU A 61 10.59 4.04 -0.64
C LEU A 61 11.69 4.85 0.06
N LYS A 62 11.74 6.18 -0.15
CA LYS A 62 12.68 7.07 0.54
C LYS A 62 12.26 7.32 1.99
N LEU A 63 10.95 7.42 2.24
CA LEU A 63 10.40 7.75 3.56
C LEU A 63 10.25 6.52 4.47
N SER A 64 10.09 5.32 3.90
CA SER A 64 10.02 4.09 4.67
C SER A 64 11.36 3.80 5.35
N PRO A 65 11.41 3.71 6.70
CA PRO A 65 12.61 3.31 7.44
C PRO A 65 13.19 1.96 7.01
N THR A 66 12.36 1.07 6.47
CA THR A 66 12.74 -0.27 6.01
C THR A 66 12.83 -0.38 4.50
N LYS A 67 12.66 0.73 3.76
CA LYS A 67 12.62 0.76 2.29
C LYS A 67 11.64 -0.28 1.74
N GLU A 68 10.42 -0.27 2.27
CA GLU A 68 9.38 -1.23 1.92
C GLU A 68 8.05 -0.49 1.68
N LEU A 69 7.34 -0.90 0.62
CA LEU A 69 6.01 -0.46 0.29
C LEU A 69 5.08 -1.66 0.21
N LEU A 70 3.85 -1.49 0.68
CA LEU A 70 2.73 -2.36 0.39
C LEU A 70 1.84 -1.66 -0.65
N ILE A 71 1.62 -2.31 -1.79
CA ILE A 71 0.75 -1.81 -2.86
C ILE A 71 -0.50 -2.68 -2.84
N ASP A 72 -1.66 -2.07 -2.63
CA ASP A 72 -2.96 -2.74 -2.56
C ASP A 72 -3.86 -2.35 -3.74
N GLU A 73 -4.75 -3.26 -4.12
CA GLU A 73 -5.87 -2.90 -4.99
C GLU A 73 -6.76 -1.83 -4.34
N SER A 74 -7.34 -0.97 -5.17
CA SER A 74 -8.24 0.07 -4.68
C SER A 74 -9.56 -0.52 -4.18
N LEU A 75 -9.88 -0.21 -2.92
CA LEU A 75 -11.21 -0.40 -2.33
C LEU A 75 -11.98 0.94 -2.21
N ILE A 76 -11.65 1.93 -3.05
CA ILE A 76 -12.32 3.23 -3.05
C ILE A 76 -13.84 3.04 -3.18
N GLY A 77 -14.59 3.74 -2.33
CA GLY A 77 -16.05 3.66 -2.27
C GLY A 77 -16.59 2.64 -1.28
N TRP A 78 -15.74 1.83 -0.64
CA TRP A 78 -16.14 0.96 0.46
C TRP A 78 -16.35 1.78 1.73
N LYS A 79 -17.16 1.24 2.65
CA LYS A 79 -17.32 1.81 3.99
C LYS A 79 -16.07 1.49 4.82
N GLU A 80 -15.50 2.52 5.44
CA GLU A 80 -14.39 2.39 6.37
C GLU A 80 -14.90 2.35 7.82
N PHE A 81 -14.33 1.46 8.63
CA PHE A 81 -14.69 1.28 10.04
C PHE A 81 -13.42 1.14 10.88
N GLU A 82 -13.43 1.73 12.08
CA GLU A 82 -12.33 1.67 13.04
C GLU A 82 -12.85 1.12 14.38
N MET A 83 -12.03 0.35 15.09
CA MET A 83 -12.38 -0.23 16.40
C MET A 83 -11.18 -0.16 17.35
N GLU A 84 -11.36 0.49 18.50
CA GLU A 84 -10.37 0.56 19.58
C GLU A 84 -10.45 -0.71 20.46
N VAL A 85 -9.32 -1.39 20.66
CA VAL A 85 -9.25 -2.67 21.38
C VAL A 85 -8.30 -2.59 22.57
N VAL A 86 -8.74 -3.08 23.73
CA VAL A 86 -7.91 -3.22 24.94
C VAL A 86 -7.69 -4.70 25.24
N ARG A 87 -6.43 -5.13 25.30
CA ARG A 87 -6.04 -6.48 25.69
C ARG A 87 -5.41 -6.47 27.09
N ARG A 88 -5.84 -7.40 27.94
CA ARG A 88 -5.27 -7.63 29.28
C ARG A 88 -4.11 -8.62 29.23
#